data_AF-A0A5R9FFT0-F1
#
_entry.id   AF-A0A5R9FFT0-F1
#
_cell.length_a   1.000
_cell.length_b   1.000
_cell.length_c   1.000
_cell.angle_alpha   90.00
_cell.angle_beta   90.00
_cell.angle_gamma   90.00
#
_symmetry.space_group_name_H-M   'P 1'
#
loop_
_entity.id
_entity.type
_entity.pdbx_description
1 polymer ?
#
loop_
_entity_poly.entity_id
_entity_poly.type
_entity_poly.pdbx_seq_one_letter_code
_entity_poly.pdbx_strand_id
1 'polypeptide(L)'
;MSGLRVVPTWRHGQERLYVCLTDGRNVAWYDREAGRVNLLSEDRLEEVLDALGPFLTGPVAVGPPPVPTAAELARLTLHPDDDLAPNRPGEALQIALDRDPSSPRRLRPDPRRRALAAEQAVGETLDGLEGAGWHVLHSLPLPGGDRIHHLVIGPGGLFAVHTLYARKQRVLVADPMVSVGRRESRSLLRRVRGDADRASYALTAEVHPVLVLHGAAGVSVADSLRAVRVLRDGDLVALSRAGGVLKPADVEALHAVARDRNTWLRV
;
A
#
# COMPACT_ATOMS: atom_id res chain seq x y z
N MET A 1 -54.06 -12.42 -6.88
CA MET A 1 -52.78 -12.76 -7.53
C MET A 1 -52.05 -11.44 -7.73
N SER A 2 -51.00 -11.20 -6.95
CA SER A 2 -50.19 -9.98 -7.05
C SER A 2 -49.58 -9.91 -8.44
N GLY A 3 -49.78 -8.81 -9.17
CA GLY A 3 -49.29 -8.62 -10.55
C GLY A 3 -47.78 -8.38 -10.63
N LEU A 4 -47.00 -9.03 -9.76
CA LEU A 4 -45.56 -8.83 -9.66
C LEU A 4 -44.81 -9.86 -10.50
N ARG A 5 -43.74 -9.41 -11.16
CA ARG A 5 -42.87 -10.25 -11.98
C ARG A 5 -41.45 -10.19 -11.43
N VAL A 6 -40.82 -11.36 -11.27
CA VAL A 6 -39.41 -11.47 -10.93
C VAL A 6 -38.58 -11.59 -12.20
N VAL A 7 -37.57 -10.73 -12.35
CA VAL A 7 -36.69 -10.65 -13.52
C VAL A 7 -35.23 -10.80 -13.08
N PRO A 8 -34.55 -11.89 -13.46
CA PRO A 8 -33.12 -12.03 -13.21
C PRO A 8 -32.33 -11.05 -14.07
N THR A 9 -31.37 -10.35 -13.48
CA THR A 9 -30.50 -9.39 -14.15
C THR A 9 -29.07 -9.55 -13.67
N TRP A 10 -28.13 -9.39 -14.59
CA TRP A 10 -26.70 -9.31 -14.29
C TRP A 10 -26.21 -7.87 -14.40
N ARG A 11 -25.69 -7.31 -13.30
CA ARG A 11 -25.06 -5.98 -13.26
C ARG A 11 -23.83 -6.01 -12.36
N HIS A 12 -22.75 -5.36 -12.79
CA HIS A 12 -21.48 -5.27 -12.05
C HIS A 12 -20.92 -6.63 -11.60
N GLY A 13 -21.12 -7.70 -12.38
CA GLY A 13 -20.65 -9.04 -12.04
C GLY A 13 -21.47 -9.77 -10.96
N GLN A 14 -22.58 -9.19 -10.51
CA GLN A 14 -23.49 -9.80 -9.54
C GLN A 14 -24.84 -10.13 -10.17
N GLU A 15 -25.38 -11.30 -9.82
CA GLU A 15 -26.75 -11.69 -10.16
C GLU A 15 -27.74 -11.10 -9.17
N ARG A 16 -28.75 -10.38 -9.67
CA ARG A 16 -29.82 -9.78 -8.85
C ARG A 16 -31.18 -10.10 -9.44
N LEU A 17 -32.16 -10.36 -8.59
CA LEU A 17 -33.54 -10.56 -9.00
C LEU A 17 -34.34 -9.28 -8.76
N TYR A 18 -34.79 -8.62 -9.82
CA TYR A 18 -35.65 -7.45 -9.73
C TYR A 18 -37.11 -7.87 -9.64
N VAL A 19 -37.87 -7.21 -8.77
CA VAL A 19 -39.33 -7.38 -8.67
C VAL A 19 -39.99 -6.16 -9.30
N CYS A 20 -40.76 -6.40 -10.35
CA CYS A 20 -41.37 -5.35 -11.18
C CYS A 20 -42.89 -5.44 -11.12
N LEU A 21 -43.56 -4.29 -11.21
CA LEU A 21 -44.98 -4.16 -11.45
C LEU A 21 -45.32 -4.49 -12.91
N THR A 22 -46.61 -4.70 -13.19
CA THR A 22 -47.14 -4.91 -14.56
C THR A 22 -46.87 -3.72 -15.50
N ASP A 23 -46.67 -2.52 -14.96
CA ASP A 23 -46.31 -1.31 -15.70
C ASP A 23 -44.80 -1.17 -15.95
N GLY A 24 -43.99 -2.14 -15.50
CA GLY A 24 -42.54 -2.17 -15.68
C GLY A 24 -41.73 -1.43 -14.61
N ARG A 25 -42.37 -0.80 -13.61
CA ARG A 25 -41.63 -0.14 -12.51
C ARG A 25 -41.08 -1.17 -11.53
N ASN A 26 -39.84 -0.95 -11.08
CA ASN A 26 -39.20 -1.77 -10.05
C ASN A 26 -39.73 -1.38 -8.66
N VAL A 27 -40.13 -2.37 -7.88
CA VAL A 27 -40.58 -2.19 -6.49
C VAL A 27 -39.62 -2.78 -5.47
N ALA A 28 -38.80 -3.75 -5.87
CA ALA A 28 -37.75 -4.32 -5.04
C ALA A 28 -36.66 -4.97 -5.88
N TRP A 29 -35.54 -5.32 -5.24
CA TRP A 29 -34.58 -6.27 -5.80
C TRP A 29 -33.97 -7.13 -4.69
N TYR A 30 -33.62 -8.37 -5.04
CA TYR A 30 -33.03 -9.36 -4.16
C TYR A 30 -31.58 -9.63 -4.57
N ASP A 31 -30.69 -9.50 -3.58
CA ASP A 31 -29.30 -9.95 -3.63
C ASP A 31 -29.21 -11.37 -3.09
N ARG A 32 -28.94 -12.32 -3.98
CA ARG A 32 -28.87 -13.73 -3.61
C ARG A 32 -27.59 -14.07 -2.83
N GLU A 33 -26.50 -13.35 -3.08
CA GLU A 33 -25.22 -13.55 -2.39
C GLU A 33 -25.30 -13.01 -0.96
N ALA A 34 -25.92 -11.85 -0.77
CA ALA A 34 -26.09 -11.23 0.54
C ALA A 34 -27.36 -11.69 1.30
N GLY A 35 -28.22 -12.49 0.68
CA GLY A 35 -29.50 -12.92 1.27
C GLY A 35 -30.42 -11.76 1.63
N ARG A 36 -30.46 -10.70 0.81
CA ARG A 36 -31.08 -9.42 1.17
C ARG A 36 -32.07 -8.90 0.13
N VAL A 37 -33.25 -8.48 0.58
CA VAL A 37 -34.27 -7.81 -0.24
C VAL A 37 -34.22 -6.31 0.04
N ASN A 38 -33.99 -5.51 -1.01
CA ASN A 38 -34.03 -4.07 -0.96
C ASN A 38 -35.38 -3.59 -1.53
N LEU A 39 -36.22 -3.03 -0.67
CA LEU A 39 -37.50 -2.45 -1.06
C LEU A 39 -37.31 -1.01 -1.54
N LEU A 40 -37.96 -0.67 -2.64
CA LEU A 40 -38.07 0.71 -3.15
C LEU A 40 -39.38 1.36 -2.71
N SER A 41 -40.34 0.57 -2.22
CA SER A 41 -41.63 1.00 -1.69
C SER A 41 -41.99 0.09 -0.50
N GLU A 42 -42.13 0.66 0.69
CA GLU A 42 -42.39 -0.12 1.92
C GLU A 42 -43.81 -0.73 1.93
N ASP A 43 -44.77 -0.08 1.27
CA ASP A 43 -46.19 -0.46 1.23
C ASP A 43 -46.51 -1.84 0.61
N ARG A 44 -45.53 -2.53 0.02
CA ARG A 44 -45.72 -3.82 -0.69
C ARG A 44 -44.78 -4.93 -0.24
N LEU A 45 -44.26 -4.86 0.99
CA LEU A 45 -43.37 -5.86 1.55
C LEU A 45 -43.89 -7.31 1.37
N GLU A 46 -45.13 -7.57 1.78
CA GLU A 46 -45.72 -8.91 1.76
C GLU A 46 -45.85 -9.45 0.32
N GLU A 47 -46.32 -8.62 -0.62
CA GLU A 47 -46.44 -9.00 -2.03
C GLU A 47 -45.09 -9.32 -2.66
N VAL A 48 -44.05 -8.56 -2.30
CA VAL A 48 -42.67 -8.76 -2.78
C VAL A 48 -42.07 -10.06 -2.23
N LEU A 49 -42.25 -10.33 -0.93
CA LEU A 49 -41.75 -11.57 -0.32
C LEU A 49 -42.46 -12.80 -0.87
N ASP A 50 -43.77 -12.73 -1.11
CA ASP A 50 -44.54 -13.81 -1.74
C ASP A 50 -44.04 -14.10 -3.16
N ALA A 51 -43.83 -13.04 -3.97
CA ALA A 51 -43.29 -13.18 -5.34
C ALA A 51 -41.85 -13.73 -5.36
N LEU A 52 -41.03 -13.39 -4.37
CA LEU A 52 -39.65 -13.87 -4.25
C LEU A 52 -39.54 -15.25 -3.60
N GLY A 53 -40.59 -15.76 -2.95
CA GLY A 53 -40.60 -17.01 -2.19
C GLY A 53 -39.89 -18.19 -2.87
N PRO A 54 -40.15 -18.48 -4.16
CA PRO A 54 -39.49 -19.57 -4.89
C PRO A 54 -37.97 -19.40 -5.07
N PHE A 55 -37.44 -18.19 -4.91
CA PHE A 55 -36.05 -17.83 -5.16
C PHE A 55 -35.23 -17.59 -3.88
N LEU A 56 -35.89 -17.55 -2.72
CA LEU A 56 -35.22 -17.34 -1.44
C LEU A 56 -34.47 -18.61 -1.02
N THR A 57 -33.18 -18.48 -0.73
CA THR A 57 -32.31 -19.61 -0.32
C THR A 57 -32.17 -19.76 1.19
N GLY A 58 -33.00 -19.07 1.99
CA GLY A 58 -32.94 -19.06 3.45
C GLY A 58 -33.62 -17.84 4.06
N PRO A 59 -33.44 -17.58 5.37
CA PRO A 59 -33.90 -16.35 6.01
C PRO A 59 -33.32 -15.13 5.29
N VAL A 60 -34.17 -14.15 4.95
CA VAL A 60 -33.76 -12.94 4.23
C VAL A 60 -33.88 -11.70 5.10
N ALA A 61 -32.88 -10.82 4.98
CA ALA A 61 -32.94 -9.49 5.56
C ALA A 61 -33.66 -8.53 4.61
N VAL A 62 -34.54 -7.68 5.14
CA VAL A 62 -35.23 -6.65 4.36
C VAL A 62 -34.69 -5.27 4.72
N GLY A 63 -34.47 -4.44 3.71
CA GLY A 63 -34.04 -3.06 3.86
C GLY A 63 -32.56 -2.84 3.58
N PRO A 64 -32.09 -1.57 3.64
CA PRO A 64 -30.70 -1.23 3.37
C PRO A 64 -29.77 -2.04 4.27
N PRO A 65 -28.53 -2.34 3.84
CA PRO A 65 -27.54 -2.93 4.73
C PRO A 65 -27.42 -2.08 5.99
N PRO A 66 -27.32 -2.69 7.19
CA PRO A 66 -27.16 -1.92 8.41
C PRO A 66 -25.96 -1.00 8.25
N VAL A 67 -26.14 0.28 8.58
CA VAL A 67 -25.02 1.23 8.62
C VAL A 67 -24.04 0.70 9.67
N PRO A 68 -22.74 0.54 9.34
CA PRO A 68 -21.76 0.08 10.31
C PRO A 68 -21.81 0.99 11.54
N THR A 69 -21.93 0.39 12.72
CA THR A 69 -21.88 1.08 13.99
C THR A 69 -20.55 1.80 14.16
N ALA A 70 -20.50 2.84 15.00
CA ALA A 70 -19.24 3.53 15.29
C ALA A 70 -18.14 2.58 15.80
N ALA A 71 -18.52 1.49 16.48
CA ALA A 71 -17.59 0.45 16.92
C ALA A 71 -17.11 -0.44 15.77
N GLU A 72 -17.93 -0.70 14.75
CA GLU A 72 -17.53 -1.42 13.54
C GLU A 72 -16.63 -0.53 12.65
N LEU A 73 -16.96 0.75 12.51
CA LEU A 73 -16.09 1.73 11.87
C LEU A 73 -14.75 1.87 12.59
N ALA A 74 -14.75 1.92 13.92
CA ALA A 74 -13.53 1.98 14.73
C ALA A 74 -12.66 0.70 14.60
N ARG A 75 -13.26 -0.47 14.34
CA ARG A 75 -12.51 -1.70 14.02
C ARG A 75 -11.98 -1.71 12.59
N LEU A 76 -12.55 -0.92 11.70
CA LEU A 76 -12.09 -0.73 10.32
C LEU A 76 -10.99 0.34 10.23
N THR A 77 -10.82 1.18 11.26
CA THR A 77 -9.75 2.17 11.37
C THR A 77 -8.66 1.66 12.31
N LEU A 78 -7.40 1.71 11.89
CA LEU A 78 -6.28 1.40 12.77
C LEU A 78 -6.22 2.39 13.94
N HIS A 79 -5.78 1.91 15.11
CA HIS A 79 -5.43 2.79 16.22
C HIS A 79 -4.29 3.73 15.76
N PRO A 80 -4.29 5.02 16.13
CA PRO A 80 -3.27 5.97 15.68
C PRO A 80 -1.82 5.53 15.92
N ASP A 81 -1.57 4.78 17.00
CA ASP A 81 -0.23 4.25 17.32
C ASP A 81 0.20 3.07 16.41
N ASP A 82 -0.78 2.35 15.88
CA ASP A 82 -0.59 1.20 14.99
C ASP A 82 -0.61 1.59 13.52
N ASP A 83 -1.06 2.80 13.20
CA ASP A 83 -1.11 3.32 11.85
C ASP A 83 0.22 3.98 11.45
N LEU A 84 0.90 3.37 10.48
CA LEU A 84 2.17 3.84 9.94
C LEU A 84 2.00 4.81 8.76
N ALA A 85 0.79 5.02 8.25
CA ALA A 85 0.55 5.95 7.14
C ALA A 85 0.99 7.40 7.42
N PRO A 86 0.87 7.95 8.65
CA PRO A 86 1.33 9.30 8.94
C PRO A 86 2.86 9.45 9.03
N ASN A 87 3.62 8.35 8.93
CA ASN A 87 5.06 8.40 9.14
C ASN A 87 5.73 9.33 8.12
N ARG A 88 6.66 10.16 8.58
CA ARG A 88 7.41 11.05 7.70
C ARG A 88 8.64 10.35 7.11
N PRO A 89 9.11 10.80 5.93
CA PRO A 89 10.37 10.30 5.38
C PRO A 89 11.54 10.57 6.35
N GLY A 90 12.22 9.50 6.74
CA GLY A 90 13.34 9.54 7.68
C GLY A 90 12.95 9.75 9.15
N GLU A 91 11.68 9.67 9.53
CA GLU A 91 11.21 9.86 10.91
C GLU A 91 11.93 8.99 11.93
N ALA A 92 12.12 7.70 11.66
CA ALA A 92 12.86 6.81 12.56
C ALA A 92 14.30 7.29 12.79
N LEU A 93 14.93 7.88 11.77
CA LEU A 93 16.28 8.43 11.85
C LEU A 93 16.32 9.77 12.59
N GLN A 94 15.29 10.60 12.43
CA GLN A 94 15.08 11.83 13.20
C GLN A 94 14.93 11.50 14.69
N ILE A 95 14.07 10.54 15.04
CA ILE A 95 13.90 10.06 16.42
C ILE A 95 15.23 9.55 17.00
N ALA A 96 16.01 8.79 16.22
CA ALA A 96 17.31 8.30 16.66
C ALA A 96 18.32 9.43 16.91
N LEU A 97 18.31 10.49 16.09
CA LEU A 97 19.14 11.67 16.26
C LEU A 97 18.75 12.48 17.50
N ASP A 98 17.45 12.57 17.81
CA ASP A 98 16.95 13.31 18.98
C ASP A 98 17.22 12.55 20.29
N ARG A 99 17.13 11.21 20.26
CA ARG A 99 17.45 10.35 21.42
C ARG A 99 18.95 10.30 21.73
N ASP A 100 19.80 10.33 20.71
CA ASP A 100 21.26 10.26 20.85
C ASP A 100 21.95 11.35 20.02
N PRO A 101 21.93 12.60 20.51
CA PRO A 101 22.50 13.73 19.78
C PRO A 101 24.02 13.63 19.71
N SER A 102 24.57 13.93 18.54
CA SER A 102 26.01 13.95 18.33
C SER A 102 26.69 14.99 19.22
N SER A 103 27.83 14.63 19.83
CA SER A 103 28.60 15.57 20.66
C SER A 103 28.93 16.87 19.90
N PRO A 104 28.72 18.05 20.50
CA PRO A 104 29.03 19.33 19.86
C PRO A 104 30.52 19.53 19.57
N ARG A 105 31.40 18.73 20.18
CA ARG A 105 32.86 18.75 19.95
C ARG A 105 33.30 17.91 18.75
N ARG A 106 32.38 17.29 17.99
CA ARG A 106 32.75 16.50 16.81
C ARG A 106 33.25 17.40 15.67
N LEU A 107 34.48 17.14 15.22
CA LEU A 107 35.07 17.79 14.04
C LEU A 107 34.38 17.42 12.71
N ARG A 108 33.70 16.27 12.65
CA ARG A 108 32.99 15.81 11.44
C ARG A 108 31.49 15.74 11.70
N PRO A 109 30.65 16.32 10.81
CA PRO A 109 29.20 16.22 10.91
C PRO A 109 28.74 14.76 10.95
N ASP A 110 27.78 14.46 11.82
CA ASP A 110 27.20 13.14 11.99
C ASP A 110 26.68 12.59 10.65
N PRO A 111 27.13 11.41 10.20
CA PRO A 111 26.65 10.81 8.96
C PRO A 111 25.13 10.59 8.94
N ARG A 112 24.48 10.39 10.11
CA ARG A 112 23.03 10.22 10.22
C ARG A 112 22.26 11.43 9.68
N ARG A 113 22.73 12.66 9.92
CA ARG A 113 22.06 13.87 9.40
C ARG A 113 22.00 13.93 7.87
N ARG A 114 23.00 13.35 7.20
CA ARG A 114 23.03 13.29 5.73
C ARG A 114 22.17 12.16 5.18
N ALA A 115 22.12 11.03 5.88
CA ALA A 115 21.16 9.97 5.56
C ALA A 115 19.73 10.49 5.70
N LEU A 116 19.43 11.24 6.77
CA LEU A 116 18.13 11.86 6.98
C LEU A 116 17.75 12.81 5.83
N ALA A 117 18.64 13.74 5.47
CA ALA A 117 18.38 14.66 4.36
C ALA A 117 18.14 13.92 3.03
N ALA A 118 18.84 12.80 2.80
CA ALA A 118 18.64 11.98 1.61
C ALA A 118 17.29 11.26 1.64
N GLU A 119 16.93 10.64 2.77
CA GLU A 119 15.61 9.97 2.95
C GLU A 119 14.46 10.96 2.82
N GLN A 120 14.60 12.19 3.34
CA GLN A 120 13.62 13.26 3.17
C GLN A 120 13.46 13.67 1.71
N ALA A 121 14.56 13.96 1.00
CA ALA A 121 14.49 14.38 -0.40
C ALA A 121 13.94 13.28 -1.33
N VAL A 122 14.33 12.02 -1.09
CA VAL A 122 13.78 10.88 -1.84
C VAL A 122 12.31 10.66 -1.50
N GLY A 123 11.94 10.74 -0.22
CA GLY A 123 10.56 10.66 0.24
C GLY A 123 9.66 11.69 -0.41
N GLU A 124 10.03 12.98 -0.35
CA GLU A 124 9.29 14.07 -1.00
C GLU A 124 9.07 13.82 -2.50
N THR A 125 10.04 13.20 -3.19
CA THR A 125 9.90 12.85 -4.61
C THR A 125 8.92 11.69 -4.81
N LEU A 126 8.92 10.72 -3.91
CA LEU A 126 8.00 9.58 -3.94
C LEU A 126 6.56 10.00 -3.61
N ASP A 127 6.36 10.91 -2.65
CA ASP A 127 5.05 11.44 -2.26
C ASP A 127 4.37 12.14 -3.43
N GLY A 128 5.16 12.76 -4.32
CA GLY A 128 4.67 13.31 -5.59
C GLY A 128 4.02 12.29 -6.53
N LEU A 129 4.16 10.98 -6.28
CA LEU A 129 3.51 9.93 -7.08
C LEU A 129 2.08 9.62 -6.63
N GLU A 130 1.65 10.05 -5.43
CA GLU A 130 0.35 9.67 -4.84
C GLU A 130 -0.85 10.03 -5.74
N GLY A 131 -0.75 11.15 -6.46
CA GLY A 131 -1.77 11.60 -7.41
C GLY A 131 -1.99 10.67 -8.62
N ALA A 132 -1.17 9.64 -8.82
CA ALA A 132 -1.25 8.69 -9.92
C ALA A 132 -1.67 7.27 -9.48
N GLY A 133 -2.33 7.14 -8.32
CA GLY A 133 -2.78 5.85 -7.78
C GLY A 133 -1.68 5.06 -7.07
N TRP A 134 -0.64 5.76 -6.62
CA TRP A 134 0.42 5.20 -5.79
C TRP A 134 0.17 5.56 -4.32
N HIS A 135 0.66 4.72 -3.41
CA HIS A 135 0.75 5.00 -1.99
C HIS A 135 2.20 4.84 -1.55
N VAL A 136 2.63 5.70 -0.64
CA VAL A 136 3.98 5.66 -0.08
C VAL A 136 3.90 5.57 1.43
N LEU A 137 4.65 4.62 2.00
CA LEU A 137 4.81 4.51 3.45
C LEU A 137 6.28 4.67 3.79
N HIS A 138 6.58 5.45 4.82
CA HIS A 138 7.95 5.72 5.22
C HIS A 138 8.29 5.11 6.58
N SER A 139 9.58 4.88 6.80
CA SER A 139 10.13 4.49 8.10
C SER A 139 9.46 3.25 8.70
N LEU A 140 9.15 2.25 7.87
CA LEU A 140 8.47 1.04 8.32
C LEU A 140 9.39 0.23 9.25
N PRO A 141 8.97 -0.03 10.49
CA PRO A 141 9.82 -0.68 11.48
C PRO A 141 10.04 -2.14 11.13
N LEU A 142 11.25 -2.64 11.36
CA LEU A 142 11.54 -4.06 11.27
C LEU A 142 12.12 -4.59 12.59
N PRO A 143 11.86 -5.86 12.96
CA PRO A 143 12.51 -6.50 14.10
C PRO A 143 14.03 -6.35 14.08
N GLY A 144 14.62 -6.14 15.26
CA GLY A 144 16.05 -5.86 15.44
C GLY A 144 16.42 -4.37 15.39
N GLY A 145 15.44 -3.47 15.29
CA GLY A 145 15.67 -2.02 15.21
C GLY A 145 16.06 -1.54 13.80
N ASP A 146 15.88 -2.39 12.79
CA ASP A 146 16.07 -2.03 11.39
C ASP A 146 14.80 -1.36 10.83
N ARG A 147 14.85 -0.92 9.57
CA ARG A 147 13.68 -0.34 8.91
C ARG A 147 13.76 -0.44 7.39
N ILE A 148 12.59 -0.42 6.76
CA ILE A 148 12.46 -0.06 5.35
C ILE A 148 12.36 1.46 5.27
N HIS A 149 13.17 2.11 4.44
CA HIS A 149 13.16 3.58 4.37
C HIS A 149 11.84 4.06 3.77
N HIS A 150 11.47 3.50 2.60
CA HIS A 150 10.19 3.76 1.94
C HIS A 150 9.67 2.48 1.28
N LEU A 151 8.35 2.26 1.37
CA LEU A 151 7.63 1.26 0.59
C LEU A 151 6.69 2.01 -0.35
N VAL A 152 6.78 1.68 -1.63
CA VAL A 152 5.97 2.30 -2.68
C VAL A 152 5.05 1.23 -3.26
N ILE A 153 3.75 1.48 -3.23
CA ILE A 153 2.70 0.53 -3.64
C ILE A 153 1.88 1.20 -4.73
N GLY A 154 1.75 0.59 -5.90
CA GLY A 154 0.89 1.15 -6.93
C GLY A 154 0.73 0.22 -8.12
N PRO A 155 0.19 0.73 -9.24
CA PRO A 155 -0.16 -0.09 -10.40
C PRO A 155 1.03 -0.90 -10.93
N GLY A 156 2.23 -0.34 -10.84
CA GLY A 156 3.48 -0.98 -11.29
C GLY A 156 4.05 -2.06 -10.36
N GLY A 157 3.40 -2.34 -9.23
CA GLY A 157 3.85 -3.30 -8.21
C GLY A 157 4.34 -2.62 -6.92
N LEU A 158 5.03 -3.41 -6.09
CA LEU A 158 5.55 -2.98 -4.79
C LEU A 158 7.07 -2.83 -4.85
N PHE A 159 7.60 -1.78 -4.23
CA PHE A 159 9.03 -1.48 -4.20
C PHE A 159 9.49 -1.13 -2.79
N ALA A 160 10.48 -1.87 -2.28
CA ALA A 160 11.20 -1.51 -1.07
C ALA A 160 12.39 -0.64 -1.47
N VAL A 161 12.32 0.63 -1.11
CA VAL A 161 13.29 1.65 -1.51
C VAL A 161 14.28 1.89 -0.38
N HIS A 162 15.56 1.69 -0.69
CA HIS A 162 16.67 2.03 0.19
C HIS A 162 17.42 3.25 -0.34
N THR A 163 17.61 4.26 0.51
CA THR A 163 18.23 5.53 0.12
C THR A 163 19.69 5.60 0.58
N LEU A 164 20.61 5.80 -0.38
CA LEU A 164 22.04 5.99 -0.12
C LEU A 164 22.49 7.40 -0.48
N TYR A 165 22.98 8.14 0.52
CA TYR A 165 23.58 9.45 0.30
C TYR A 165 25.00 9.34 -0.30
N ALA A 166 25.16 9.77 -1.56
CA ALA A 166 26.41 9.68 -2.30
C ALA A 166 27.29 10.94 -2.21
N ARG A 167 26.83 12.04 -1.60
CA ARG A 167 27.64 13.24 -1.29
C ARG A 167 28.45 13.80 -2.48
N LYS A 168 27.84 13.89 -3.67
CA LYS A 168 28.49 14.32 -4.92
C LYS A 168 29.73 13.50 -5.28
N GLN A 169 29.79 12.24 -4.84
CA GLN A 169 30.86 11.30 -5.18
C GLN A 169 30.39 10.34 -6.28
N ARG A 170 31.36 9.72 -6.94
CA ARG A 170 31.09 8.59 -7.83
C ARG A 170 30.71 7.36 -7.01
N VAL A 171 29.72 6.60 -7.47
CA VAL A 171 29.27 5.35 -6.86
C VAL A 171 29.61 4.20 -7.80
N LEU A 172 30.24 3.15 -7.27
CA LEU A 172 30.40 1.87 -7.94
C LEU A 172 29.47 0.86 -7.29
N VAL A 173 28.64 0.22 -8.10
CA VAL A 173 27.74 -0.87 -7.68
C VAL A 173 28.22 -2.14 -8.36
N ALA A 174 28.71 -3.09 -7.57
CA ALA A 174 29.21 -4.38 -8.04
C ALA A 174 28.77 -5.48 -7.06
N ASP A 175 27.76 -6.27 -7.43
CA ASP A 175 27.07 -7.18 -6.50
C ASP A 175 28.02 -8.04 -5.65
N PRO A 176 27.84 -8.09 -4.31
CA PRO A 176 26.83 -7.39 -3.49
C PRO A 176 27.27 -6.01 -2.96
N MET A 177 28.40 -5.52 -3.44
CA MET A 177 29.16 -4.41 -2.91
C MET A 177 28.77 -3.06 -3.52
N VAL A 178 28.76 -2.02 -2.69
CA VAL A 178 28.57 -0.62 -3.10
C VAL A 178 29.67 0.23 -2.49
N SER A 179 30.36 0.99 -3.33
CA SER A 179 31.45 1.90 -2.96
C SER A 179 31.07 3.34 -3.28
N VAL A 180 31.28 4.25 -2.33
CA VAL A 180 31.00 5.70 -2.51
C VAL A 180 32.32 6.47 -2.42
N GLY A 181 32.79 7.00 -3.55
CA GLY A 181 34.09 7.66 -3.64
C GLY A 181 35.23 6.71 -3.24
N ARG A 182 36.09 7.16 -2.32
CA ARG A 182 37.21 6.38 -1.77
C ARG A 182 36.88 5.66 -0.45
N ARG A 183 35.60 5.56 -0.10
CA ARG A 183 35.19 4.87 1.13
C ARG A 183 35.27 3.36 0.94
N GLU A 184 35.40 2.67 2.07
CA GLU A 184 35.30 1.21 2.11
C GLU A 184 34.00 0.74 1.47
N SER A 185 34.13 -0.31 0.65
CA SER A 185 33.01 -0.94 -0.01
C SER A 185 32.17 -1.71 1.00
N ARG A 186 30.84 -1.63 0.90
CA ARG A 186 29.92 -2.33 1.80
C ARG A 186 29.03 -3.26 1.03
N SER A 187 28.70 -4.41 1.60
CA SER A 187 27.76 -5.39 1.03
C SER A 187 26.29 -4.90 1.11
N LEU A 188 26.01 -3.71 0.58
CA LEU A 188 24.73 -3.02 0.70
C LEU A 188 23.62 -3.75 -0.04
N LEU A 189 23.89 -4.38 -1.19
CA LEU A 189 22.83 -5.04 -1.96
C LEU A 189 22.23 -6.24 -1.24
N ARG A 190 22.97 -6.87 -0.30
CA ARG A 190 22.40 -7.91 0.58
C ARG A 190 21.30 -7.35 1.48
N ARG A 191 21.53 -6.16 2.04
CA ARG A 191 20.55 -5.46 2.88
C ARG A 191 19.33 -5.06 2.06
N VAL A 192 19.54 -4.41 0.92
CA VAL A 192 18.44 -3.95 0.06
C VAL A 192 17.54 -5.12 -0.38
N ARG A 193 18.13 -6.28 -0.70
CA ARG A 193 17.36 -7.51 -0.97
C ARG A 193 16.64 -8.03 0.27
N GLY A 194 17.34 -8.13 1.42
CA GLY A 194 16.74 -8.59 2.67
C GLY A 194 15.55 -7.74 3.12
N ASP A 195 15.60 -6.43 2.94
CA ASP A 195 14.49 -5.52 3.25
C ASP A 195 13.27 -5.81 2.35
N ALA A 196 13.50 -6.08 1.06
CA ALA A 196 12.46 -6.46 0.11
C ALA A 196 11.89 -7.87 0.36
N ASP A 197 12.74 -8.84 0.73
CA ASP A 197 12.33 -10.20 1.08
C ASP A 197 11.42 -10.18 2.32
N ARG A 198 11.81 -9.38 3.33
CA ARG A 198 11.01 -9.16 4.53
C ARG A 198 9.67 -8.50 4.22
N ALA A 199 9.67 -7.45 3.39
CA ALA A 199 8.42 -6.84 2.92
C ALA A 199 7.53 -7.83 2.16
N SER A 200 8.15 -8.68 1.33
CA SER A 200 7.41 -9.69 0.56
C SER A 200 6.76 -10.72 1.47
N TYR A 201 7.48 -11.16 2.50
CA TYR A 201 6.93 -12.04 3.52
C TYR A 201 5.78 -11.37 4.29
N ALA A 202 5.95 -10.13 4.71
CA ALA A 202 4.96 -9.38 5.50
C ALA A 202 3.64 -9.17 4.73
N LEU A 203 3.74 -8.84 3.45
CA LEU A 203 2.59 -8.50 2.60
C LEU A 203 2.06 -9.68 1.79
N THR A 204 2.72 -10.83 1.85
CA THR A 204 2.42 -12.01 1.01
C THR A 204 2.36 -11.68 -0.49
N ALA A 205 3.17 -10.72 -0.93
CA ALA A 205 3.19 -10.16 -2.28
C ALA A 205 4.64 -9.89 -2.71
N GLU A 206 4.95 -9.96 -4.00
CA GLU A 206 6.32 -9.70 -4.49
C GLU A 206 6.68 -8.21 -4.34
N VAL A 207 7.71 -7.93 -3.54
CA VAL A 207 8.27 -6.59 -3.34
C VAL A 207 9.65 -6.52 -3.99
N HIS A 208 9.84 -5.57 -4.89
CA HIS A 208 11.08 -5.43 -5.65
C HIS A 208 12.09 -4.53 -4.91
N PRO A 209 13.36 -4.97 -4.78
CA PRO A 209 14.41 -4.17 -4.14
C PRO A 209 14.87 -3.01 -5.04
N VAL A 210 14.88 -1.79 -4.49
CA VAL A 210 15.36 -0.58 -5.17
C VAL A 210 16.40 0.15 -4.32
N LEU A 211 17.58 0.42 -4.90
CA LEU A 211 18.60 1.27 -4.31
C LEU A 211 18.59 2.64 -5.00
N VAL A 212 18.31 3.69 -4.24
CA VAL A 212 18.31 5.07 -4.72
C VAL A 212 19.59 5.78 -4.29
N LEU A 213 20.28 6.38 -5.24
CA LEU A 213 21.55 7.07 -5.05
C LEU A 213 21.35 8.59 -5.02
N HIS A 214 21.18 9.15 -3.83
CA HIS A 214 20.94 10.59 -3.68
C HIS A 214 22.24 11.40 -3.80
N GLY A 215 22.26 12.32 -4.77
CA GLY A 215 23.36 13.24 -4.99
C GLY A 215 24.64 12.56 -5.49
N ALA A 216 24.55 11.51 -6.31
CA ALA A 216 25.72 10.89 -6.94
C ALA A 216 26.27 11.76 -8.09
N ALA A 217 27.59 11.94 -8.15
CA ALA A 217 28.22 12.65 -9.28
C ALA A 217 28.40 11.75 -10.53
N GLY A 218 28.28 10.44 -10.35
CA GLY A 218 28.35 9.45 -11.41
C GLY A 218 28.12 8.06 -10.82
N VAL A 219 27.55 7.16 -11.62
CA VAL A 219 27.22 5.80 -11.19
C VAL A 219 27.79 4.84 -12.23
N SER A 220 28.55 3.86 -11.76
CA SER A 220 29.05 2.73 -12.55
C SER A 220 28.44 1.46 -11.97
N VAL A 221 27.81 0.65 -12.82
CA VAL A 221 27.11 -0.58 -12.45
C VAL A 221 27.79 -1.74 -13.16
N ALA A 222 28.18 -2.78 -12.41
CA ALA A 222 28.66 -4.04 -12.98
C ALA A 222 27.49 -4.88 -13.52
N ASP A 223 27.76 -5.74 -14.50
CA ASP A 223 26.76 -6.34 -15.42
C ASP A 223 25.58 -7.12 -14.78
N SER A 224 25.64 -7.51 -13.50
CA SER A 224 24.51 -8.19 -12.84
C SER A 224 24.32 -7.73 -11.39
N LEU A 225 23.08 -7.33 -11.07
CA LEU A 225 22.65 -6.87 -9.75
C LEU A 225 21.63 -7.78 -9.06
N ARG A 226 21.36 -8.97 -9.63
CA ARG A 226 20.39 -9.96 -9.11
C ARG A 226 19.06 -9.32 -8.69
N ALA A 227 18.37 -8.74 -9.67
CA ALA A 227 17.05 -8.08 -9.53
C ALA A 227 17.01 -6.76 -8.72
N VAL A 228 18.11 -6.27 -8.16
CA VAL A 228 18.12 -4.93 -7.54
C VAL A 228 18.13 -3.85 -8.62
N ARG A 229 17.14 -2.95 -8.58
CA ARG A 229 17.09 -1.77 -9.44
C ARG A 229 17.89 -0.64 -8.79
N VAL A 230 18.78 0.01 -9.55
CA VAL A 230 19.57 1.15 -9.05
C VAL A 230 19.09 2.41 -9.78
N LEU A 231 18.59 3.37 -9.01
CA LEU A 231 18.04 4.62 -9.54
C LEU A 231 18.81 5.83 -8.99
N ARG A 232 18.85 6.91 -9.76
CA ARG A 232 19.23 8.24 -9.25
C ARG A 232 17.99 9.06 -8.93
N ASP A 233 18.19 10.20 -8.29
CA ASP A 233 17.12 11.13 -7.89
C ASP A 233 16.11 11.42 -9.03
N GLY A 234 16.62 11.76 -10.22
CA GLY A 234 15.77 12.10 -11.37
C GLY A 234 15.05 10.91 -12.01
N ASP A 235 15.44 9.68 -11.67
CA ASP A 235 14.89 8.46 -12.27
C ASP A 235 13.75 7.86 -11.42
N LEU A 236 13.49 8.41 -10.22
CA LEU A 236 12.45 7.91 -9.31
C LEU A 236 11.06 7.89 -9.94
N VAL A 237 10.73 8.90 -10.75
CA VAL A 237 9.45 8.98 -11.47
C VAL A 237 9.31 7.84 -12.48
N ALA A 238 10.39 7.17 -12.90
CA ALA A 238 10.27 6.00 -13.76
C ALA A 238 9.58 4.81 -13.06
N LEU A 239 9.55 4.77 -11.72
CA LEU A 239 8.79 3.75 -10.98
C LEU A 239 7.29 3.83 -11.31
N SER A 240 6.74 5.03 -11.49
CA SER A 240 5.32 5.20 -11.84
C SER A 240 4.98 4.79 -13.27
N ARG A 241 5.99 4.59 -14.12
CA ARG A 241 5.83 4.11 -15.50
C ARG A 241 5.91 2.59 -15.62
N ALA A 242 6.16 1.87 -14.53
CA ALA A 242 6.07 0.42 -14.53
C ALA A 242 4.60 0.03 -14.85
N GLY A 243 4.42 -0.87 -15.83
CA GLY A 243 3.10 -1.21 -16.37
C GLY A 243 2.13 -1.70 -15.30
N GLY A 244 0.82 -1.46 -15.51
CA GLY A 244 -0.23 -1.80 -14.54
C GLY A 244 -0.39 -3.31 -14.33
N VAL A 245 0.30 -3.85 -13.32
CA VAL A 245 0.17 -5.22 -12.83
C VAL A 245 -0.94 -5.33 -11.79
N LEU A 246 -1.10 -4.31 -10.94
CA LEU A 246 -2.08 -4.29 -9.85
C LEU A 246 -3.32 -3.47 -10.20
N LYS A 247 -4.50 -3.98 -9.85
CA LYS A 247 -5.75 -3.23 -9.95
C LYS A 247 -5.82 -2.20 -8.81
N PRO A 248 -6.55 -1.08 -8.97
CA PRO A 248 -6.71 -0.09 -7.90
C PRO A 248 -7.18 -0.68 -6.57
N ALA A 249 -8.13 -1.63 -6.60
CA ALA A 249 -8.61 -2.28 -5.38
C ALA A 249 -7.53 -3.11 -4.67
N ASP A 250 -6.64 -3.77 -5.42
CA ASP A 250 -5.53 -4.54 -4.86
C ASP A 250 -4.48 -3.61 -4.24
N VAL A 251 -4.23 -2.45 -4.87
CA VAL A 251 -3.36 -1.39 -4.34
C VAL A 251 -3.87 -0.87 -3.01
N GLU A 252 -5.16 -0.55 -2.90
CA GLU A 252 -5.77 -0.09 -1.64
C GLU A 252 -5.71 -1.17 -0.56
N ALA A 253 -6.00 -2.43 -0.90
CA ALA A 253 -5.94 -3.54 0.04
C ALA A 253 -4.52 -3.77 0.58
N LEU A 254 -3.51 -3.75 -0.31
CA LEU A 254 -2.10 -3.88 0.09
C LEU A 254 -1.64 -2.70 0.93
N HIS A 255 -2.06 -1.47 0.58
CA HIS A 255 -1.77 -0.29 1.38
C HIS A 255 -2.39 -0.38 2.78
N ALA A 256 -3.65 -0.82 2.90
CA ALA A 256 -4.33 -1.01 4.17
C ALA A 256 -3.62 -2.02 5.09
N VAL A 257 -3.08 -3.10 4.53
CA VAL A 257 -2.27 -4.08 5.29
C VAL A 257 -0.90 -3.50 5.65
N ALA A 258 -0.26 -2.81 4.71
CA ALA A 258 1.09 -2.29 4.89
C ALA A 258 1.18 -1.16 5.93
N ARG A 259 0.11 -0.38 6.10
CA ARG A 259 0.07 0.68 7.13
C ARG A 259 -0.16 0.16 8.55
N ASP A 260 -0.58 -1.09 8.74
CA ASP A 260 -0.69 -1.69 10.08
C ASP A 260 0.70 -2.07 10.61
N ARG A 261 1.12 -1.45 11.72
CA ARG A 261 2.36 -1.76 12.43
C ARG A 261 2.52 -3.25 12.73
N ASN A 262 1.43 -3.94 13.05
CA ASN A 262 1.45 -5.35 13.43
C ASN A 262 1.87 -6.27 12.27
N THR A 263 1.65 -5.85 11.02
CA THR A 263 2.15 -6.53 9.81
C THR A 263 3.66 -6.73 9.86
N TRP A 264 4.39 -5.75 10.38
CA TRP A 264 5.85 -5.71 10.33
C TRP A 264 6.54 -6.36 11.53
N LEU A 265 5.83 -6.52 12.65
CA LEU A 265 6.39 -7.08 13.89
C LEU A 265 6.70 -8.58 13.82
N ARG A 266 6.16 -9.28 12.81
CA ARG A 266 6.22 -10.75 12.68
C ARG A 266 7.21 -11.23 11.61
N VAL A 267 8.07 -10.33 11.13
CA VAL A 267 8.90 -10.48 9.92
C VAL A 267 10.37 -10.72 10.23
#